data_AF-A0A0Q4MQH1-F1
#
_entry.id   AF-A0A0Q4MQH1-F1
#
_cell.length_a   1.000
_cell.length_b   1.000
_cell.length_c   1.000
_cell.angle_alpha   90.00
_cell.angle_beta   90.00
_cell.angle_gamma   90.00
#
_symmetry.space_group_name_H-M   'P 1'
#
loop_
_entity.id
_entity.type
_entity.pdbx_description
1 polymer ?
#
loop_
_entity_poly.entity_id
_entity_poly.type
_entity_poly.pdbx_seq_one_letter_code
_entity_poly.pdbx_strand_id
1 'polypeptide(L)' 'MNIKRITLIILSRLSRGIGMGLGASGIAFSLWFFFFSNSESKYLWGAFSIAEYLVGYFIYRFAYTYIYDE' A
#
# COMPACT_ATOMS: atom_id res chain seq x y z
N MET A 1 -25.88 17.18 3.13
CA MET A 1 -24.56 16.56 3.34
C MET A 1 -23.49 17.61 3.07
N ASN A 2 -22.58 17.87 3.99
CA ASN A 2 -21.64 19.00 3.90
C ASN A 2 -20.51 18.66 2.90
N ILE A 3 -20.14 19.60 2.00
CA ILE A 3 -19.11 19.37 0.95
C ILE A 3 -17.79 18.85 1.55
N LYS A 4 -17.39 19.40 2.71
CA LYS A 4 -16.20 18.94 3.45
C LYS A 4 -16.23 17.44 3.76
N ARG A 5 -17.40 16.91 4.14
CA ARG A 5 -17.56 15.48 4.46
C ARG A 5 -17.46 14.61 3.21
N ILE A 6 -17.99 15.07 2.08
CA ILE A 6 -17.88 14.35 0.79
C ILE A 6 -16.42 14.26 0.34
N THR A 7 -15.68 15.38 0.42
CA THR A 7 -14.26 15.42 0.04
C THR A 7 -13.41 14.47 0.88
N LEU A 8 -13.63 14.43 2.21
CA LEU A 8 -12.91 13.52 3.10
C LEU A 8 -13.20 12.04 2.79
N ILE A 9 -14.45 11.69 2.49
CA ILE A 9 -14.83 10.32 2.11
C ILE A 9 -14.12 9.90 0.81
N ILE A 10 -14.09 10.77 -0.21
CA ILE A 10 -13.43 10.47 -1.49
C ILE A 10 -11.93 10.29 -1.27
N LEU A 11 -11.29 11.23 -0.58
CA LEU A 11 -9.85 11.19 -0.30
C LEU A 11 -9.47 9.91 0.45
N SER A 12 -10.30 9.48 1.40
CA SER A 12 -9.98 8.29 2.18
C SER A 12 -10.22 6.98 1.41
N ARG A 13 -11.22 6.93 0.53
CA ARG A 13 -11.40 5.78 -0.38
C ARG A 13 -10.23 5.64 -1.35
N LEU A 14 -9.73 6.76 -1.89
CA LEU A 14 -8.57 6.76 -2.78
C LEU A 14 -7.30 6.30 -2.06
N SER A 15 -7.02 6.84 -0.87
CA SER A 15 -5.84 6.43 -0.10
C SER A 15 -5.90 4.97 0.34
N ARG A 16 -7.08 4.44 0.72
CA ARG A 16 -7.26 2.99 0.93
C ARG A 16 -6.93 2.17 -0.32
N GLY A 17 -7.42 2.61 -1.48
CA GLY A 17 -7.13 1.94 -2.76
C GLY A 17 -5.63 1.92 -3.07
N ILE A 18 -4.95 3.04 -2.87
CA ILE A 18 -3.50 3.18 -3.06
C ILE A 18 -2.74 2.27 -2.08
N GLY A 19 -3.10 2.30 -0.80
CA GLY A 19 -2.45 1.45 0.21
C GLY A 19 -2.62 -0.05 -0.06
N MET A 20 -3.82 -0.45 -0.49
CA MET A 20 -4.10 -1.84 -0.86
C MET A 20 -3.34 -2.26 -2.13
N GLY A 21 -3.28 -1.38 -3.13
CA GLY A 21 -2.53 -1.60 -4.37
C GLY A 21 -1.03 -1.77 -4.12
N LEU A 22 -0.43 -0.83 -3.39
CA LEU A 22 0.99 -0.88 -3.00
C LEU A 22 1.31 -2.09 -2.11
N GLY A 23 0.40 -2.45 -1.21
CA GLY A 23 0.54 -3.67 -0.40
C GLY A 23 0.55 -4.93 -1.26
N ALA A 24 -0.40 -5.04 -2.18
CA ALA A 24 -0.51 -6.19 -3.07
C ALA A 24 0.68 -6.30 -4.04
N SER A 25 1.11 -5.19 -4.64
CA SER A 25 2.30 -5.16 -5.51
C SER A 25 3.57 -5.49 -4.74
N GLY A 26 3.74 -4.95 -3.53
CA GLY A 26 4.89 -5.27 -2.67
C GLY A 26 5.00 -6.76 -2.34
N ILE A 27 3.88 -7.44 -2.05
CA ILE A 27 3.87 -8.90 -1.84
C ILE A 27 4.21 -9.64 -3.13
N ALA A 28 3.56 -9.29 -4.24
CA ALA A 28 3.78 -9.95 -5.53
C ALA A 28 5.24 -9.82 -6.00
N PHE A 29 5.82 -8.62 -5.88
CA PHE A 29 7.21 -8.37 -6.22
C PHE A 29 8.18 -9.05 -5.25
N SER A 30 7.88 -9.09 -3.96
CA SER A 30 8.71 -9.84 -2.99
C SER A 30 8.78 -11.31 -3.38
N LEU A 31 7.64 -11.95 -3.66
CA LEU A 31 7.59 -13.34 -4.10
C LEU A 31 8.34 -13.53 -5.43
N TRP A 32 8.16 -12.63 -6.39
CA TRP A 32 8.85 -12.68 -7.66
C TRP A 32 10.37 -12.61 -7.50
N PHE A 33 10.87 -11.62 -6.75
CA PHE A 33 12.30 -11.39 -6.59
C PHE A 33 12.98 -12.48 -5.76
N PHE A 34 12.36 -13.00 -4.70
CA PHE A 34 13.00 -14.04 -3.89
C PHE A 34 13.01 -15.42 -4.54
N PHE A 35 11.95 -15.80 -5.28
CA PHE A 35 11.77 -17.17 -5.76
C PHE A 35 11.94 -17.36 -7.27
N PHE A 36 11.61 -16.35 -8.08
CA PHE A 36 11.57 -16.48 -9.55
C PHE A 36 12.66 -15.66 -10.26
N SER A 37 13.14 -14.59 -9.65
CA SER A 37 14.16 -13.73 -10.26
C SER A 37 15.55 -14.35 -10.20
N ASN A 38 16.25 -14.26 -11.33
CA ASN A 38 17.65 -14.69 -11.46
C ASN A 38 18.63 -13.50 -11.50
N SER A 39 18.16 -12.31 -11.14
CA SER A 39 19.00 -11.10 -11.05
C SER A 39 20.00 -11.22 -9.89
N GLU A 40 21.23 -10.73 -10.08
CA GLU A 40 22.23 -10.64 -9.02
C GLU A 40 21.73 -9.82 -7.82
N SER A 41 20.94 -8.78 -8.09
CA SER A 41 20.38 -7.88 -7.08
C SER A 41 19.03 -8.34 -6.55
N LYS A 42 18.61 -9.59 -6.78
CA LYS A 42 17.26 -10.07 -6.45
C LYS A 42 16.87 -9.89 -4.99
N TYR A 43 17.81 -10.08 -4.06
CA TYR A 43 17.57 -9.90 -2.63
C TYR A 43 17.38 -8.44 -2.25
N LEU A 44 18.08 -7.52 -2.92
CA LEU A 44 17.93 -6.08 -2.72
C LEU A 44 16.56 -5.61 -3.24
N TRP A 45 16.16 -6.05 -4.45
CA TRP A 45 14.84 -5.76 -4.99
C TRP A 45 13.70 -6.39 -4.17
N GLY A 46 13.91 -7.62 -3.66
CA GLY A 46 12.99 -8.26 -2.72
C GLY A 46 12.85 -7.47 -1.42
N ALA A 47 13.95 -6.96 -0.85
CA ALA A 47 13.91 -6.12 0.34
C ALA A 47 13.18 -4.79 0.08
N PHE A 48 13.39 -4.15 -1.08
CA PHE A 48 12.64 -2.97 -1.50
C PHE A 48 11.14 -3.27 -1.64
N SER A 49 10.78 -4.44 -2.16
CA SER A 49 9.39 -4.87 -2.30
C SER A 49 8.71 -5.09 -0.94
N ILE A 50 9.45 -5.59 0.05
CA ILE A 50 8.97 -5.66 1.44
C ILE A 50 8.75 -4.24 2.00
N ALA A 51 9.66 -3.31 1.74
CA ALA A 51 9.49 -1.91 2.17
C ALA A 51 8.26 -1.27 1.49
N GLU A 52 8.03 -1.53 0.20
CA GLU A 52 6.82 -1.10 -0.52
C GLU A 52 5.55 -1.65 0.14
N TYR A 53 5.53 -2.94 0.49
CA TYR A 53 4.42 -3.54 1.23
C TYR A 53 4.15 -2.81 2.56
N LEU A 54 5.20 -2.53 3.33
CA LEU A 54 5.06 -1.82 4.60
C LEU A 54 4.48 -0.42 4.40
N VAL A 55 4.96 0.33 3.40
CA VAL A 55 4.41 1.65 3.06
C VAL A 55 2.94 1.54 2.67
N GLY A 56 2.57 0.58 1.82
CA GLY A 56 1.17 0.32 1.45
C GLY A 56 0.30 -0.01 2.67
N TYR A 57 0.79 -0.83 3.58
CA TYR A 57 0.11 -1.16 4.84
C TYR A 57 -0.10 0.06 5.73
N PHE A 58 0.92 0.92 5.90
CA PHE A 58 0.78 2.14 6.69
C PHE A 58 -0.23 3.10 6.07
N ILE A 59 -0.18 3.33 4.75
CA ILE A 59 -1.16 4.17 4.05
C ILE A 59 -2.58 3.63 4.24
N TYR A 60 -2.76 2.31 4.06
CA TYR A 60 -4.05 1.67 4.27
C TYR A 60 -4.56 1.85 5.70
N ARG A 61 -3.68 1.66 6.70
CA ARG A 61 -4.01 1.80 8.12
C ARG A 61 -4.37 3.24 8.48
N PHE A 62 -3.60 4.22 8.02
CA PHE A 62 -3.90 5.65 8.21
C PHE A 62 -5.24 6.03 7.61
N ALA A 63 -5.50 5.60 6.36
CA ALA A 63 -6.76 5.84 5.68
C ALA A 63 -7.94 5.16 6.40
N TYR A 64 -7.70 4.01 7.04
CA TYR A 64 -8.71 3.30 7.82
C TYR A 64 -9.11 4.05 9.09
N THR A 65 -8.13 4.53 9.87
CA THR A 65 -8.37 5.28 11.11
C THR A 65 -9.13 6.58 10.86
N TYR A 66 -8.79 7.33 9.81
CA TYR A 66 -9.41 8.63 9.51
C TYR A 66 -10.86 8.57 8.97
N ILE A 67 -11.41 7.38 8.66
CA ILE A 67 -12.80 7.23 8.19
C ILE A 67 -13.78 7.00 9.36
N TYR A 68 -13.31 6.44 10.47
CA TYR A 68 -14.17 5.95 11.55
C TYR A 68 -14.01 6.71 12.87
N ASP A 69 -13.02 7.59 13.01
CA ASP A 69 -13.11 8.65 14.01
C ASP A 69 -14.14 9.67 13.50
N GLU A 70 -15.37 9.49 13.97
CA GLU A 70 -16.56 10.33 13.76
C GLU A 70 -16.35 11.82 14.10
#